data_AF-A0A7W2NSE7-F1
#
_entry.id   AF-A0A7W2NSE7-F1
#
_cell.length_a   1.000
_cell.length_b   1.000
_cell.length_c   1.000
_cell.angle_alpha   90.00
_cell.angle_beta   90.00
_cell.angle_gamma   90.00
#
_symmetry.space_group_name_H-M   'P 1'
#
loop_
_entity.id
_entity.type
_entity.pdbx_description
1 polymer ?
#
loop_
_entity_poly.entity_id
_entity_poly.type
_entity_poly.pdbx_seq_one_letter_code
_entity_poly.pdbx_strand_id
1 'polypeptide(L)'
;MLCLIILLSFPTLFAQTVKVSSPDVKIVLSVNDNRKPNYAINFIGGSIIKPSCWGLAFKNTIVFSDGFILYAHQEKSANKVWQLPWG
;
A
#
# COMPACT_ATOMS: atom_id res chain seq x y z
N MET A 1 38.53 -17.06 6.58
CA MET A 1 37.22 -17.43 6.00
C MET A 1 36.03 -17.29 6.96
N LEU A 2 36.20 -17.07 8.27
CA LEU A 2 35.07 -16.92 9.21
C LEU A 2 34.41 -15.53 9.20
N CYS A 3 35.16 -14.47 8.86
CA CYS A 3 34.68 -13.08 8.86
C CYS A 3 33.68 -12.77 7.72
N LEU A 4 33.76 -13.50 6.60
CA LEU A 4 32.91 -13.27 5.43
C LEU A 4 31.45 -13.75 5.64
N ILE A 5 31.24 -14.73 6.53
CA ILE A 5 29.92 -15.33 6.78
C ILE A 5 29.06 -14.41 7.68
N ILE A 6 29.68 -13.58 8.53
CA ILE A 6 28.97 -12.71 9.48
C ILE A 6 28.31 -11.51 8.77
N LEU A 7 28.92 -11.01 7.68
CA LEU A 7 28.43 -9.87 6.89
C LEU A 7 27.15 -10.15 6.08
N LEU A 8 26.75 -11.41 5.91
CA LEU A 8 25.57 -11.80 5.14
C LEU A 8 24.28 -11.87 5.98
N SER A 9 24.37 -11.64 7.30
CA SER A 9 23.24 -11.81 8.22
C SER A 9 22.43 -10.53 8.49
N PHE A 10 22.54 -9.51 7.63
CA PHE A 10 21.67 -8.34 7.73
C PHE A 10 20.22 -8.72 7.35
N PRO A 11 19.23 -8.51 8.22
CA PRO A 11 17.84 -8.71 7.85
C PRO A 11 17.49 -7.72 6.74
N THR A 12 17.28 -8.23 5.54
CA THR A 12 16.76 -7.45 4.42
C THR A 12 15.34 -7.03 4.76
N LEU A 13 15.15 -5.74 5.03
CA LEU A 13 13.84 -5.13 5.19
C LEU A 13 13.17 -5.07 3.81
N PHE A 14 12.42 -6.11 3.46
CA PHE A 14 11.66 -6.15 2.22
C PHE A 14 10.40 -5.30 2.33
N ALA A 15 10.11 -4.54 1.28
CA ALA A 15 8.86 -3.83 1.17
C ALA A 15 7.68 -4.81 1.11
N GLN A 16 6.65 -4.52 1.88
CA GLN A 16 5.41 -5.26 1.90
C GLN A 16 4.43 -4.69 0.87
N THR A 17 3.58 -5.57 0.36
CA THR A 17 2.49 -5.18 -0.54
C THR A 17 1.21 -5.87 -0.12
N VAL A 18 0.17 -5.09 0.11
CA VAL A 18 -1.19 -5.58 0.35
C VAL A 18 -2.01 -5.37 -0.92
N LYS A 19 -2.86 -6.34 -1.26
CA LYS A 19 -3.76 -6.25 -2.42
C LYS A 19 -5.20 -6.43 -1.97
N VAL A 20 -6.08 -5.54 -2.42
CA VAL A 20 -7.52 -5.62 -2.20
C VAL A 20 -8.22 -5.60 -3.55
N SER A 21 -9.15 -6.51 -3.76
CA SER A 21 -9.89 -6.65 -5.02
C SER A 21 -11.35 -6.22 -4.87
N SER A 22 -11.94 -5.69 -5.93
CA SER A 22 -13.40 -5.53 -6.01
C SER A 22 -14.12 -6.87 -5.90
N PRO A 23 -15.41 -6.89 -5.53
CA PRO A 23 -16.19 -8.13 -5.46
C PRO A 23 -16.18 -8.97 -6.74
N ASP A 24 -16.11 -8.32 -7.91
CA ASP A 24 -16.02 -8.97 -9.23
C ASP A 24 -14.58 -9.15 -9.74
N VAL A 25 -13.58 -8.82 -8.90
CA VAL A 25 -12.13 -8.99 -9.14
C VAL A 25 -11.58 -8.15 -10.30
N LYS A 26 -12.40 -7.30 -10.93
CA LYS A 26 -11.96 -6.48 -12.07
C LYS A 26 -11.06 -5.34 -11.64
N ILE A 27 -11.22 -4.81 -10.44
CA ILE A 27 -10.39 -3.73 -9.89
C ILE A 27 -9.51 -4.33 -8.80
N VAL A 28 -8.20 -4.14 -8.93
CA VAL A 28 -7.22 -4.56 -7.92
C VAL A 28 -6.43 -3.35 -7.46
N LEU A 29 -6.60 -2.98 -6.21
CA LEU A 29 -5.78 -1.98 -5.51
C LEU A 29 -4.58 -2.69 -4.90
N SER A 30 -3.37 -2.21 -5.18
CA SER A 30 -2.15 -2.62 -4.49
C SER A 30 -1.63 -1.46 -3.66
N VAL A 31 -1.33 -1.69 -2.38
CA VAL A 31 -0.68 -0.74 -1.47
C VAL A 31 0.69 -1.28 -1.10
N ASN A 32 1.72 -0.47 -1.24
CA ASN A 32 3.10 -0.86 -1.05
C ASN A 32 3.85 0.17 -0.19
N ASP A 33 4.76 -0.27 0.67
CA ASP A 33 5.53 0.58 1.60
C ASP A 33 7.00 0.79 1.18
N ASN A 34 7.37 0.50 -0.07
CA ASN A 34 8.75 0.63 -0.54
C ASN A 34 9.19 2.09 -0.59
N ARG A 35 10.06 2.51 0.35
CA ARG A 35 10.60 3.87 0.55
C ARG A 35 9.55 4.91 0.94
N LYS A 36 8.50 5.06 0.13
CA LYS A 36 7.34 5.92 0.35
C LYS A 36 6.08 5.08 0.14
N PRO A 37 5.06 5.24 0.98
CA PRO A 37 3.83 4.50 0.81
C PRO A 37 3.17 4.94 -0.50
N ASN A 38 2.80 3.96 -1.31
CA ASN A 38 2.28 4.18 -2.64
C ASN A 38 1.17 3.19 -2.94
N TYR A 39 0.32 3.56 -3.90
CA TYR A 39 -0.73 2.69 -4.39
C TYR A 39 -0.73 2.60 -5.91
N ALA A 40 -1.24 1.48 -6.42
CA ALA A 40 -1.48 1.25 -7.84
C ALA A 40 -2.85 0.60 -8.03
N ILE A 41 -3.49 0.88 -9.15
CA ILE A 41 -4.78 0.27 -9.51
C ILE A 41 -4.67 -0.40 -10.88
N ASN A 42 -5.07 -1.67 -10.91
CA ASN A 42 -5.28 -2.40 -12.15
C ASN A 42 -6.78 -2.60 -12.39
N PHE A 43 -7.21 -2.41 -13.64
CA PHE A 43 -8.53 -2.76 -14.13
C PHE A 43 -8.40 -3.84 -15.19
N ILE A 44 -8.97 -5.02 -14.95
CA ILE A 44 -8.94 -6.18 -15.86
C ILE A 44 -7.48 -6.48 -16.30
N GLY A 45 -6.55 -6.47 -15.34
CA GLY A 45 -5.13 -6.72 -15.59
C GLY A 45 -4.34 -5.55 -16.20
N GLY A 46 -5.01 -4.50 -16.70
CA GLY A 46 -4.37 -3.29 -17.20
C GLY A 46 -4.12 -2.26 -16.10
N SER A 47 -2.92 -1.67 -16.03
CA SER A 47 -2.64 -0.59 -15.08
C SER A 47 -3.37 0.68 -15.49
N ILE A 48 -4.30 1.13 -14.64
CA ILE A 48 -5.04 2.39 -14.83
C ILE A 48 -4.54 3.50 -13.90
N ILE A 49 -3.96 3.13 -12.75
CA ILE A 49 -3.17 4.03 -11.91
C ILE A 49 -1.81 3.38 -11.67
N LYS A 50 -0.77 4.01 -12.21
CA LYS A 50 0.63 3.65 -11.94
C LYS A 50 0.97 3.93 -10.47
N PRO A 51 2.02 3.30 -9.92
CA PRO A 51 2.46 3.55 -8.55
C PRO A 51 2.52 5.05 -8.24
N SER A 52 1.66 5.48 -7.31
CA SER A 52 1.45 6.88 -6.94
C SER A 52 1.66 7.01 -5.45
N CYS A 53 2.61 7.88 -5.06
CA CYS A 53 2.92 8.11 -3.65
C CYS A 53 1.80 8.91 -2.98
N TRP A 54 1.54 8.63 -1.71
CA TRP A 54 0.68 9.47 -0.87
C TRP A 54 1.44 9.99 0.34
N GLY A 55 0.90 11.03 0.95
CA GLY A 55 1.44 11.64 2.15
C GLY A 55 0.89 13.03 2.35
N LEU A 56 1.18 13.62 3.50
CA LEU A 56 0.74 14.97 3.85
C LEU A 56 1.95 15.82 4.22
N ALA A 57 2.03 17.00 3.61
CA ALA A 57 3.01 18.01 4.00
C ALA A 57 2.33 19.02 4.92
N PHE A 58 2.95 19.27 6.07
CA PHE A 58 2.47 20.24 7.04
C PHE A 58 3.44 21.42 7.09
N LYS A 59 2.91 22.63 7.27
CA LYS A 59 3.69 23.87 7.16
C LYS A 59 4.88 23.93 8.13
N ASN A 60 4.70 23.45 9.36
CA ASN A 60 5.65 23.64 10.47
C ASN A 60 6.11 22.31 11.10
N THR A 61 6.02 21.19 10.37
CA THR A 61 6.51 19.89 10.88
C THR A 61 7.01 19.02 9.73
N ILE A 62 7.61 17.88 10.07
CA ILE A 62 8.12 16.90 9.11
C ILE A 62 7.01 16.42 8.17
N VAL A 63 7.40 16.10 6.93
CA VAL A 63 6.47 15.58 5.94
C VAL A 63 6.02 14.18 6.35
N PHE A 64 4.71 13.98 6.42
CA PHE A 64 4.09 12.68 6.68
C PHE A 64 3.97 11.90 5.36
N SER A 65 5.12 11.58 4.75
CA SER A 65 5.19 10.80 3.50
C SER A 65 6.27 9.72 3.47
N ASP A 66 7.21 9.71 4.42
CA ASP A 66 8.41 8.87 4.35
C ASP A 66 8.56 8.03 5.63
N GLY A 67 9.26 6.89 5.54
CA GLY A 67 9.56 6.04 6.70
C GLY A 67 8.38 5.20 7.21
N PHE A 68 7.27 5.15 6.45
CA PHE A 68 6.16 4.25 6.74
C PHE A 68 6.56 2.80 6.55
N ILE A 69 6.07 1.95 7.46
CA ILE A 69 6.14 0.50 7.34
C ILE A 69 4.71 -0.01 7.43
N LEU A 70 4.33 -0.90 6.52
CA LEU A 70 3.06 -1.60 6.57
C LEU A 70 3.14 -2.64 7.70
N TYR A 71 2.79 -2.22 8.91
CA TYR A 71 2.86 -3.08 10.08
C TYR A 71 1.74 -4.12 10.13
N ALA A 72 0.52 -3.70 9.80
CA ALA A 72 -0.66 -4.56 9.79
C ALA A 72 -1.71 -4.01 8.81
N HIS A 73 -2.62 -4.89 8.36
CA HIS A 73 -3.80 -4.51 7.60
C HIS A 73 -5.01 -5.30 8.09
N GLN A 74 -6.20 -4.74 7.92
CA GLN A 74 -7.47 -5.41 8.21
C GLN A 74 -8.42 -5.18 7.04
N GLU A 75 -9.03 -6.25 6.56
CA GLU A 75 -10.03 -6.21 5.51
C GLU A 75 -11.43 -6.45 6.08
N LYS A 76 -12.40 -5.68 5.58
CA LYS A 76 -13.81 -5.85 5.88
C LYS A 76 -14.62 -5.62 4.61
N SER A 77 -15.63 -6.44 4.40
CA SER A 77 -16.57 -6.31 3.28
C SER A 77 -17.90 -5.75 3.76
N ALA A 78 -18.54 -4.93 2.93
CA ALA A 78 -19.88 -4.41 3.19
C ALA A 78 -20.75 -4.56 1.94
N ASN A 79 -21.95 -5.10 2.13
CA ASN A 79 -23.00 -5.15 1.12
C ASN A 79 -24.29 -4.68 1.80
N LYS A 80 -24.51 -3.36 1.79
CA LYS A 80 -25.66 -2.73 2.45
C LYS A 80 -26.30 -1.78 1.46
N VAL A 81 -27.63 -1.78 1.46
CA VAL A 81 -28.43 -0.80 0.74
C VAL A 81 -28.73 0.35 1.68
N TRP A 82 -28.66 1.57 1.16
CA TRP A 82 -29.07 2.79 1.87
C TRP A 82 -30.00 3.58 0.96
N GLN A 83 -30.97 4.25 1.55
CA GLN A 83 -31.89 5.11 0.82
C GLN A 83 -31.39 6.55 0.90
N LEU A 84 -31.14 7.14 -0.26
CA LEU A 84 -30.87 8.57 -0.37
C LEU A 84 -32.17 9.33 -0.05
N PRO A 85 -32.13 10.36 0.82
CA PRO A 85 -33.30 11.18 1.09
C PRO A 85 -33.70 12.05 -0.12
N TRP A 86 -32.77 12.25 -1.06
CA TRP A 86 -32.98 12.91 -2.33
C TRP A 86 -32.03 12.28 -3.36
N GLY A 87 -32.56 11.87 -4.51
CA GLY A 87 -31.86 11.12 -5.55
C GLY A 87 -32.83 10.38 -6.44
#